data_AF-A0A922MJV4-F1
#
_entry.id   AF-A0A922MJV4-F1
#
_cell.length_a   1.000
_cell.length_b   1.000
_cell.length_c   1.000
_cell.angle_alpha   90.00
_cell.angle_beta   90.00
_cell.angle_gamma   90.00
#
_symmetry.space_group_name_H-M   'P 1'
#
loop_
_entity.id
_entity.type
_entity.pdbx_description
1 polymer ?
#
loop_
_entity_poly.entity_id
_entity_poly.type
_entity_poly.pdbx_seq_one_letter_code
_entity_poly.pdbx_strand_id
1 'polypeptide(L)'
;MPLSKDDNEYELTTQQANDSRKVTMCSWVVETINGRLKNQFRQLRSVFNVAASHLFNEIRIAAALLNAFGVPLKDHRLTEQIINRIPHHSPWNQLGDYVIANHLNRRRADFEHMNAEVPGLDDFPILSADDLFITWNIPSTTSS
;
A
#
# COMPACT_ATOMS: atom_id res chain seq x y z
N MET A 1 -14.20 -0.95 -5.14
CA MET A 1 -14.55 0.21 -4.29
C MET A 1 -14.03 -0.07 -2.89
N PRO A 2 -13.43 0.90 -2.20
CA PRO A 2 -13.09 0.73 -0.78
C PRO A 2 -14.35 0.37 0.02
N LEU A 3 -14.18 -0.45 1.05
CA LEU A 3 -15.30 -0.89 1.90
C LEU A 3 -15.88 0.30 2.66
N SER A 4 -17.21 0.41 2.63
CA SER A 4 -17.96 1.31 3.51
C SER A 4 -18.17 0.64 4.87
N LYS A 5 -18.38 1.46 5.91
CA LYS A 5 -18.75 0.96 7.24
C LYS A 5 -20.12 0.29 7.18
N ASP A 6 -20.35 -0.64 8.09
CA ASP A 6 -21.69 -1.19 8.33
C ASP A 6 -22.52 -0.21 9.18
N ASP A 7 -23.85 -0.27 9.05
CA ASP A 7 -24.75 0.58 9.82
C ASP A 7 -24.51 0.34 11.34
N ASN A 8 -24.36 1.41 12.11
CA ASN A 8 -23.99 1.47 13.55
C ASN A 8 -22.50 1.31 13.94
N GLU A 9 -21.54 1.19 13.01
CA GLU A 9 -20.11 1.17 13.37
C GLU A 9 -19.39 2.50 13.18
N TYR A 10 -18.58 2.90 14.17
CA TYR A 10 -17.78 4.13 14.10
C TYR A 10 -16.50 3.97 13.26
N GLU A 11 -15.96 2.76 13.14
CA GLU A 11 -14.69 2.45 12.46
C GLU A 11 -14.79 1.13 11.69
N LEU A 12 -13.94 0.93 10.68
CA LEU A 12 -13.84 -0.34 9.96
C LEU A 12 -13.16 -1.39 10.83
N THR A 13 -13.59 -2.65 10.71
CA THR A 13 -12.84 -3.76 11.29
C THR A 13 -11.42 -3.81 10.71
N THR A 14 -10.47 -4.42 11.43
CA THR A 14 -9.08 -4.56 10.96
C THR A 14 -9.02 -5.26 9.59
N GLN A 15 -9.86 -6.27 9.38
CA GLN A 15 -9.92 -6.99 8.12
C GLN A 15 -10.47 -6.12 6.99
N GLN A 16 -11.60 -5.43 7.20
CA GLN A 16 -12.17 -4.51 6.20
C GLN A 16 -11.20 -3.38 5.85
N ALA A 17 -10.50 -2.82 6.85
CA ALA A 17 -9.50 -1.79 6.63
C ALA A 17 -8.30 -2.32 5.83
N ASN A 18 -7.84 -3.56 6.09
CA ASN A 18 -6.76 -4.18 5.34
C ASN A 18 -7.16 -4.48 3.89
N ASP A 19 -8.38 -4.96 3.66
CA ASP A 19 -8.89 -5.19 2.31
C ASP A 19 -9.10 -3.88 1.54
N SER A 20 -9.55 -2.83 2.23
CA SER A 20 -9.62 -1.48 1.68
C SER A 20 -8.23 -0.96 1.26
N ARG A 21 -7.19 -1.18 2.10
CA ARG A 21 -5.79 -0.82 1.76
C ARG A 21 -5.28 -1.55 0.51
N LYS A 22 -5.65 -2.83 0.31
CA LYS A 22 -5.31 -3.56 -0.93
C LYS A 22 -5.89 -2.88 -2.16
N VAL A 23 -7.16 -2.46 -2.09
CA VAL A 23 -7.81 -1.70 -3.17
C VAL A 23 -7.12 -0.37 -3.41
N THR A 24 -6.78 0.37 -2.35
CA THR A 24 -6.07 1.65 -2.46
C THR A 24 -4.69 1.51 -3.12
N MET A 25 -3.94 0.45 -2.81
CA MET A 25 -2.66 0.19 -3.48
C MET A 25 -2.82 0.02 -5.00
N CYS A 26 -3.86 -0.70 -5.44
CA CYS A 26 -4.16 -0.84 -6.87
C CYS A 26 -4.68 0.46 -7.50
N SER A 27 -5.40 1.30 -6.74
CA SER A 27 -5.89 2.60 -7.24
C SER A 27 -4.74 3.51 -7.66
N TRP A 28 -3.62 3.53 -6.92
CA TRP A 28 -2.45 4.34 -7.29
C TRP A 28 -1.90 4.00 -8.68
N VAL A 29 -1.91 2.71 -9.06
CA VAL A 29 -1.47 2.28 -10.40
C VAL A 29 -2.43 2.84 -11.46
N VAL A 30 -3.74 2.70 -11.24
CA VAL A 30 -4.77 3.21 -12.15
C VAL A 30 -4.68 4.74 -12.27
N GLU A 31 -4.52 5.44 -11.16
CA GLU A 31 -4.36 6.90 -11.11
C GLU A 31 -3.11 7.36 -11.84
N THR A 32 -1.99 6.64 -11.68
CA THR A 32 -0.75 6.93 -12.39
C THR A 32 -0.96 6.84 -13.90
N ILE A 33 -1.57 5.76 -14.38
CA ILE A 33 -1.88 5.59 -15.81
C ILE A 33 -2.84 6.68 -16.30
N ASN A 34 -3.90 6.96 -15.54
CA ASN A 34 -4.87 8.01 -15.86
C ASN A 34 -4.19 9.38 -15.94
N GLY A 35 -3.28 9.69 -15.00
CA GLY A 35 -2.46 10.90 -15.01
C GLY A 35 -1.58 11.00 -16.25
N ARG A 36 -0.91 9.91 -16.64
CA ARG A 36 -0.11 9.88 -17.88
C ARG A 36 -0.97 10.13 -19.12
N LEU A 37 -2.12 9.46 -19.22
CA LEU A 37 -3.05 9.63 -20.34
C LEU A 37 -3.55 11.08 -20.43
N LYS A 38 -4.01 11.65 -19.32
CA LYS A 38 -4.46 13.05 -19.28
C LYS A 38 -3.33 14.03 -19.58
N ASN A 39 -2.11 13.75 -19.12
CA ASN A 39 -0.96 14.61 -19.38
C ASN A 39 -0.55 14.62 -20.86
N GLN A 40 -0.58 13.47 -21.52
CA GLN A 40 -0.18 13.34 -22.93
C GLN A 40 -1.30 13.73 -23.90
N PHE A 41 -2.56 13.44 -23.56
CA PHE A 41 -3.70 13.66 -24.44
C PHE A 41 -4.65 14.70 -23.82
N ARG A 42 -4.55 15.94 -24.31
CA ARG A 42 -5.37 17.08 -23.84
C ARG A 42 -6.88 16.78 -23.89
N GLN A 43 -7.33 16.03 -24.90
CA GLN A 43 -8.73 15.64 -25.07
C GLN A 43 -9.29 14.85 -23.88
N LEU A 44 -8.44 14.07 -23.19
CA LEU A 44 -8.83 13.28 -22.02
C LEU A 44 -8.89 14.08 -20.70
N ARG A 45 -8.46 15.35 -20.68
CA ARG A 45 -8.49 16.18 -19.46
C ARG A 45 -9.88 16.72 -19.12
N SER A 46 -10.69 16.99 -20.14
CA SER A 46 -11.96 17.70 -20.03
C SER A 46 -13.13 16.76 -20.31
N VAL A 47 -13.23 15.67 -19.55
CA VAL A 47 -14.39 14.78 -19.65
C VAL A 47 -15.48 15.32 -18.72
N PHE A 48 -16.31 16.22 -19.25
CA PHE A 48 -17.53 16.62 -18.58
C PHE A 48 -18.52 15.44 -18.64
N ASN A 49 -18.97 15.01 -17.46
CA ASN A 49 -19.92 13.92 -17.26
C ASN A 49 -21.26 14.19 -17.96
N VAL A 50 -21.42 13.80 -19.23
CA VAL A 50 -22.70 13.34 -19.80
C VAL A 50 -22.38 12.49 -21.04
N ALA A 51 -22.60 11.17 -20.98
CA ALA A 51 -22.77 10.30 -22.16
C ALA A 51 -21.64 10.19 -23.22
N ALA A 52 -20.37 9.99 -22.86
CA ALA A 52 -19.32 9.74 -23.85
C ALA A 52 -19.23 8.23 -24.23
N SER A 53 -20.16 7.75 -25.08
CA SER A 53 -20.10 6.42 -25.71
C SER A 53 -18.75 6.12 -26.39
N HIS A 54 -18.03 7.17 -26.78
CA HIS A 54 -16.73 7.10 -27.44
C HIS A 54 -15.53 7.17 -26.49
N LEU A 55 -15.70 7.56 -25.22
CA LEU A 55 -14.58 7.75 -24.28
C LEU A 55 -13.78 6.46 -24.06
N PHE A 56 -14.47 5.31 -24.00
CA PHE A 56 -13.79 4.02 -23.88
C PHE A 56 -12.87 3.76 -25.07
N ASN A 57 -13.34 4.04 -26.28
CA ASN A 57 -12.53 3.89 -27.50
C ASN A 57 -11.39 4.91 -27.54
N GLU A 58 -11.63 6.16 -27.14
CA GLU A 58 -10.59 7.18 -27.05
C GLU A 58 -9.49 6.81 -26.06
N ILE A 59 -9.85 6.33 -24.86
CA ILE A 59 -8.90 5.83 -23.87
C ILE A 59 -8.11 4.64 -24.43
N ARG A 60 -8.79 3.70 -25.10
CA ARG A 60 -8.15 2.53 -25.69
C ARG A 60 -7.13 2.91 -26.79
N ILE A 61 -7.49 3.85 -27.66
CA ILE A 61 -6.59 4.37 -28.71
C ILE A 61 -5.42 5.12 -28.07
N ALA A 62 -5.68 6.01 -27.11
CA ALA A 62 -4.66 6.77 -26.40
C ALA A 62 -3.67 5.84 -25.67
N ALA A 63 -4.18 4.79 -25.02
CA ALA A 63 -3.35 3.77 -24.36
C ALA A 63 -2.50 3.00 -25.38
N ALA A 64 -3.06 2.62 -26.54
CA ALA A 64 -2.31 1.96 -27.60
C ALA A 64 -1.18 2.86 -28.14
N LEU A 65 -1.47 4.14 -28.38
CA LEU A 65 -0.45 5.12 -28.79
C LEU A 65 0.62 5.32 -27.72
N LEU A 66 0.22 5.41 -26.46
CA LEU A 66 1.15 5.55 -25.34
C LEU A 66 2.04 4.31 -25.18
N ASN A 67 1.52 3.11 -25.45
CA ASN A 67 2.29 1.88 -25.39
C ASN A 67 3.24 1.73 -26.59
N ALA A 68 2.84 2.20 -27.78
CA ALA A 68 3.65 2.10 -29.00
C ALA A 68 4.77 3.15 -29.06
N PHE A 69 4.51 4.37 -28.58
CA PHE A 69 5.39 5.52 -28.78
C PHE A 69 5.78 6.24 -27.50
N GLY A 70 5.13 5.95 -26.37
CA GLY A 70 5.41 6.59 -25.09
C GLY A 70 6.58 5.95 -24.36
N VAL A 71 7.11 6.68 -23.37
CA VAL A 71 8.14 6.14 -22.47
C VAL A 71 7.54 5.00 -21.63
N PRO A 72 8.14 3.80 -21.58
CA PRO A 72 7.63 2.72 -20.76
C PRO A 72 7.70 3.09 -19.27
N LEU A 73 6.68 2.69 -18.50
CA LEU A 73 6.81 2.71 -17.04
C LEU A 73 7.83 1.65 -16.66
N LYS A 74 8.75 2.04 -15.78
CA LYS A 74 9.68 1.11 -15.16
C LYS A 74 9.18 0.83 -13.76
N ASP A 75 8.95 -0.44 -13.49
CA ASP A 75 8.65 -0.89 -12.14
C ASP A 75 9.85 -0.64 -11.23
N HIS A 76 9.56 -0.37 -9.97
CA HIS A 76 10.60 -0.36 -8.95
C HIS A 76 11.16 -1.77 -8.78
N ARG A 77 12.45 -1.90 -8.45
CA ARG A 77 13.12 -3.22 -8.28
C ARG A 77 12.45 -4.15 -7.26
N LEU A 78 11.63 -3.61 -6.37
CA LEU A 78 10.92 -4.35 -5.32
C LEU A 78 9.46 -4.66 -5.68
N THR A 79 8.96 -4.23 -6.85
CA THR A 79 7.54 -4.35 -7.20
C THR A 79 7.07 -5.80 -7.15
N GLU A 80 7.79 -6.75 -7.74
CA GLU A 80 7.42 -8.18 -7.67
C GLU A 80 7.41 -8.72 -6.24
N GLN A 81 8.39 -8.34 -5.41
CA GLN A 81 8.44 -8.78 -4.02
C GLN A 81 7.25 -8.26 -3.21
N ILE A 82 6.84 -7.01 -3.46
CA ILE A 82 5.69 -6.40 -2.81
C ILE A 82 4.40 -7.09 -3.28
N ILE A 83 4.20 -7.24 -4.59
CA ILE A 83 3.03 -7.90 -5.18
C ILE A 83 2.87 -9.31 -4.64
N ASN A 84 3.97 -10.08 -4.59
CA ASN A 84 3.94 -11.45 -4.09
C ASN A 84 3.62 -11.52 -2.58
N ARG A 85 3.86 -10.46 -1.80
CA ARG A 85 3.60 -10.47 -0.36
C ARG A 85 2.23 -9.95 0.05
N ILE A 86 1.65 -9.02 -0.70
CA ILE A 86 0.30 -8.48 -0.43
C ILE A 86 -0.75 -9.59 -0.18
N PRO A 87 -0.83 -10.70 -0.95
CA PRO A 87 -1.79 -11.75 -0.70
C PRO A 87 -1.41 -12.69 0.46
N HIS A 88 -0.12 -12.77 0.82
CA HIS A 88 0.39 -13.64 1.89
C HIS A 88 0.39 -12.98 3.27
N HIS A 89 -0.06 -11.73 3.39
CA HIS A 89 -0.25 -11.13 4.70
C HIS A 89 -1.34 -11.90 5.45
N SER A 90 -0.96 -12.44 6.62
CA SER A 90 -1.90 -13.18 7.47
C SER A 90 -3.15 -12.31 7.72
N PRO A 91 -4.37 -12.87 7.57
CA PRO A 91 -5.59 -12.15 7.94
C PRO A 91 -5.67 -11.91 9.45
N TRP A 92 -4.85 -12.63 10.23
CA TRP A 92 -4.77 -12.53 11.68
C TRP A 92 -3.88 -11.37 12.12
N ASN A 93 -4.47 -10.45 12.90
CA ASN A 93 -3.75 -9.35 13.54
C ASN A 93 -3.12 -9.82 14.85
N GLN A 94 -2.01 -10.56 14.74
CA GLN A 94 -1.27 -11.08 15.90
C GLN A 94 -0.88 -9.98 16.89
N LEU A 95 -0.55 -8.79 16.40
CA LEU A 95 -0.23 -7.64 17.24
C LEU A 95 -1.48 -7.15 18.00
N GLY A 96 -2.63 -7.11 17.34
CA GLY A 96 -3.91 -6.78 17.98
C GLY A 96 -4.24 -7.76 19.10
N ASP A 97 -4.11 -9.05 18.84
CA ASP A 97 -4.32 -10.10 19.85
C ASP A 97 -3.36 -9.93 21.03
N TYR A 98 -2.08 -9.67 20.75
CA TYR A 98 -1.07 -9.43 21.77
C TYR A 98 -1.39 -8.20 22.62
N VAL A 99 -1.81 -7.09 22.01
CA VAL A 99 -2.20 -5.85 22.69
C VAL A 99 -3.40 -6.08 23.61
N ILE A 100 -4.41 -6.84 23.14
CA ILE A 100 -5.60 -7.18 23.92
C ILE A 100 -5.23 -8.11 25.08
N ALA A 101 -4.48 -9.18 24.81
CA ALA A 101 -4.06 -10.19 25.77
C ALA A 101 -3.19 -9.60 26.90
N ASN A 102 -2.33 -8.64 26.58
CA ASN A 102 -1.47 -7.96 27.55
C ASN A 102 -2.06 -6.63 28.07
N HIS A 103 -3.32 -6.33 27.73
CA HIS A 103 -4.02 -5.10 28.12
C HIS A 103 -3.22 -3.80 27.85
N LEU A 104 -2.40 -3.80 26.80
CA LEU A 104 -1.51 -2.67 26.48
C LEU A 104 -2.29 -1.43 26.06
N ASN A 105 -3.51 -1.62 25.53
CA ASN A 105 -4.44 -0.53 25.20
C ASN A 105 -5.02 0.19 26.43
N ARG A 106 -4.92 -0.39 27.63
CA ARG A 106 -5.42 0.19 28.90
C ARG A 106 -4.31 0.79 29.74
N ARG A 107 -3.04 0.49 29.44
CA ARG A 107 -1.90 1.13 30.08
C ARG A 107 -1.87 2.58 29.61
N ARG A 108 -2.20 3.51 30.49
CA ARG A 108 -1.81 4.91 30.31
C ARG A 108 -0.29 4.94 30.40
N ALA A 109 0.38 5.09 29.27
CA ALA A 109 1.76 5.47 29.28
C ALA A 109 1.80 6.95 29.68
N ASP A 110 2.24 7.25 30.90
CA ASP A 110 2.85 8.54 31.15
C ASP A 110 4.11 8.55 30.27
N PHE A 111 4.00 9.21 29.12
CA PHE A 111 5.10 9.33 28.18
C PHE A 111 6.18 10.17 28.86
N GLU A 112 7.14 9.50 29.48
CA GLU A 112 8.32 10.16 30.00
C GLU A 112 9.21 10.59 28.84
N HIS A 113 9.91 11.71 29.03
CA HIS A 113 10.80 12.25 28.02
C HIS A 113 11.99 11.31 27.84
N MET A 114 11.99 10.52 26.78
CA MET A 114 13.04 9.56 26.46
C MET A 114 14.24 10.31 25.86
N ASN A 115 15.38 10.24 26.56
CA ASN A 115 16.69 10.66 26.08
C ASN A 115 17.51 9.41 25.70
N ALA A 116 18.46 9.56 24.77
CA ALA A 116 19.29 8.45 24.27
C ALA A 116 20.17 7.78 25.35
N GLU A 117 20.17 8.33 26.57
CA GLU A 117 20.96 7.87 27.72
C GLU A 117 20.11 7.03 28.71
N VAL A 118 18.82 6.76 28.41
CA VAL A 118 17.95 5.97 29.28
C VAL A 118 18.39 4.50 29.28
N PRO A 119 18.65 3.88 30.46
CA PRO A 119 18.99 2.46 30.56
C PRO A 119 17.88 1.59 29.97
N GLY A 120 18.22 0.66 29.07
CA GLY A 120 17.26 -0.21 28.38
C GLY A 120 17.02 0.13 26.90
N LEU A 121 17.69 1.15 26.37
CA LEU A 121 17.76 1.40 24.92
C LEU A 121 18.92 0.66 24.23
N ASP A 122 19.76 -0.03 24.99
CA ASP A 122 20.93 -0.79 24.49
C ASP A 122 20.54 -1.90 23.51
N ASP A 123 19.34 -2.47 23.69
CA ASP A 123 18.79 -3.52 22.83
C ASP A 123 17.95 -2.97 21.66
N PHE A 124 17.85 -1.64 21.51
CA PHE A 124 17.07 -1.03 20.44
C PHE A 124 17.83 -1.15 19.10
N PRO A 125 17.21 -1.68 18.03
CA PRO A 125 17.90 -1.95 16.79
C PRO A 125 18.36 -0.66 16.11
N ILE A 126 19.66 -0.57 15.82
CA ILE A 126 20.25 0.51 15.02
C ILE A 126 20.22 0.06 13.57
N LEU A 127 19.38 0.71 12.76
CA LEU A 127 19.19 0.38 11.36
C LEU A 127 19.79 1.47 10.47
N SER A 128 20.61 1.06 9.50
CA SER A 128 21.01 1.90 8.38
C SER A 128 19.85 2.09 7.40
N ALA A 129 19.96 3.07 6.49
CA ALA A 129 18.97 3.25 5.44
C ALA A 129 18.77 1.99 4.57
N ASP A 130 19.80 1.16 4.45
CA ASP A 130 19.73 -0.08 3.69
C ASP A 130 19.01 -1.21 4.48
N ASP A 131 19.11 -1.20 5.81
CA ASP A 131 18.39 -2.15 6.68
C ASP A 131 16.88 -1.88 6.71
N LEU A 132 16.45 -0.69 6.29
CA LEU A 132 15.04 -0.34 6.10
C LEU A 132 14.46 -0.93 4.81
N PHE A 133 15.31 -1.38 3.87
CA PHE A 133 14.81 -2.17 2.75
C PHE A 133 14.48 -3.57 3.25
N ILE A 134 13.25 -3.98 2.97
CA ILE A 134 12.73 -5.27 3.37
C ILE A 134 13.47 -6.40 2.63
N THR A 135 14.67 -6.75 3.10
CA THR A 135 15.40 -7.95 2.71
C THR A 135 15.27 -8.95 3.84
N TRP A 136 14.09 -9.55 3.96
CA TRP A 136 13.98 -10.76 4.77
C TRP A 136 14.82 -11.81 4.08
N ASN A 137 15.99 -12.08 4.65
CA ASN A 137 16.85 -13.17 4.28
C ASN A 137 16.06 -14.45 4.53
N ILE A 138 15.47 -15.03 3.49
CA ILE A 138 14.87 -16.37 3.58
C ILE A 138 16.08 -17.29 3.81
N PRO A 139 16.20 -17.97 4.96
CA PRO A 139 17.26 -18.96 5.10
C PRO A 139 17.04 -19.97 3.99
N SER A 140 18.01 -20.06 3.08
CA SER A 140 18.05 -21.15 2.12
C SER A 140 18.05 -22.43 2.95
N THR A 141 16.94 -23.15 2.94
CA THR A 141 16.91 -24.53 3.42
C THR A 141 17.89 -25.30 2.55
N THR A 142 19.12 -25.43 3.02
CA THR A 142 20.10 -26.35 2.46
C THR A 142 19.57 -27.73 2.78
N SER A 143 18.96 -28.37 1.78
CA SER A 143 18.69 -29.79 1.79
C SER A 143 20.01 -30.54 1.99
N SER A 144 20.11 -31.26 3.10
CA SER A 144 21.04 -32.37 3.31
C SER A 144 20.26 -33.67 3.26
#